data_AF-K3XLZ8-F1
#
_entry.id   AF-K3XLZ8-F1
#
_cell.length_a   1.000
_cell.length_b   1.000
_cell.length_c   1.000
_cell.angle_alpha   90.00
_cell.angle_beta   90.00
_cell.angle_gamma   90.00
#
_symmetry.space_group_name_H-M   'P 1'
#
loop_
_entity.id
_entity.type
_entity.pdbx_description
1 polymer ?
#
loop_
_entity_poly.entity_id
_entity_poly.type
_entity_poly.pdbx_seq_one_letter_code
_entity_poly.pdbx_strand_id
1 'polypeptide(L)'
;MAADHVGENVTGSDGDQRSKVNGQDLEQHPRGDQEPAADHVSRGLAVGHFIRELMVEGMASFLLVFWSGVAALMQEMHGTLSFPMVCLVVALTVGFVLCWLGPAHFNPAVTATFAAFGYLSWAKLPFYVMVQLAGSVLACLSVNGVMRPREEHFYGTAPMPGHTRLPFLLELLASAVLMIVIATAARGSNPTAGGLAIGAAVGTLGLIIG
;
A
#
# COMPACT_ATOMS: atom_id res chain seq x y z
N MET A 1 26.82 18.72 58.30
CA MET A 1 27.36 20.00 58.79
C MET A 1 26.42 21.08 58.29
N ALA A 2 25.93 21.91 59.22
CA ALA A 2 24.68 22.66 59.14
C ALA A 2 24.77 24.02 58.42
N ALA A 3 23.59 24.42 57.94
CA ALA A 3 23.02 25.74 57.64
C ALA A 3 23.80 27.05 57.93
N ASP A 4 23.81 27.91 56.90
CA ASP A 4 23.10 29.21 56.78
C ASP A 4 23.43 30.39 57.74
N HIS A 5 23.77 31.55 57.14
CA HIS A 5 23.63 32.89 57.71
C HIS A 5 23.66 34.00 56.62
N VAL A 6 22.46 34.47 56.28
CA VAL A 6 21.93 35.85 56.08
C VAL A 6 22.90 37.04 55.93
N GLY A 7 22.59 37.91 54.95
CA GLY A 7 22.92 39.34 54.93
C GLY A 7 22.06 40.14 53.94
N GLU A 8 21.19 41.01 54.45
CA GLU A 8 20.27 41.91 53.72
C GLU A 8 20.99 43.15 53.13
N ASN A 9 20.43 43.75 52.07
CA ASN A 9 20.27 45.22 52.01
C ASN A 9 19.24 45.69 50.96
N VAL A 10 18.41 46.64 51.39
CA VAL A 10 17.29 47.29 50.67
C VAL A 10 17.66 48.75 50.35
N THR A 11 17.32 49.21 49.14
CA THR A 11 17.06 50.63 48.75
C THR A 11 16.09 50.55 47.55
N GLY A 12 14.86 51.10 47.50
CA GLY A 12 14.40 52.50 47.59
C GLY A 12 14.78 53.26 46.30
N SER A 13 13.97 53.99 45.52
CA SER A 13 12.58 54.46 45.48
C SER A 13 12.38 55.16 44.09
N ASP A 14 11.13 55.52 43.74
CA ASP A 14 10.69 56.54 42.76
C ASP A 14 10.83 56.21 41.24
N GLY A 15 9.90 56.52 40.33
CA GLY A 15 8.68 57.32 40.35
C GLY A 15 8.38 57.84 38.92
N ASP A 16 7.11 57.79 38.52
CA ASP A 16 6.40 58.75 37.65
C ASP A 16 6.45 58.68 36.08
N GLN A 17 5.30 59.09 35.53
CA GLN A 17 4.97 59.58 34.17
C GLN A 17 4.36 58.65 33.11
N ARG A 18 3.07 58.39 33.34
CA ARG A 18 1.93 58.75 32.47
C ARG A 18 2.27 59.40 31.11
N SER A 19 2.07 58.68 30.00
CA SER A 19 1.73 59.28 28.71
C SER A 19 0.40 58.72 28.23
N LYS A 20 -0.63 59.56 28.29
CA LYS A 20 -1.90 59.38 27.59
C LYS A 20 -1.70 59.94 26.18
N VAL A 21 -1.85 59.11 25.15
CA VAL A 21 -2.22 59.57 23.81
C VAL A 21 -3.45 58.77 23.40
N ASN A 22 -4.54 59.48 23.16
CA ASN A 22 -5.81 58.98 22.67
C ASN A 22 -6.05 59.57 21.28
N GLY A 23 -6.68 58.79 20.39
CA GLY A 23 -7.01 59.15 19.00
C GLY A 23 -6.68 57.96 18.10
N GLN A 24 -7.56 56.96 17.97
CA GLN A 24 -8.60 56.92 16.95
C GLN A 24 -8.05 57.29 15.56
N ASP A 25 -7.81 56.26 14.74
CA ASP A 25 -8.34 56.08 13.38
C ASP A 25 -7.32 55.43 12.43
N LEU A 26 -7.79 54.37 11.75
CA LEU A 26 -7.24 53.78 10.51
C LEU A 26 -5.91 53.02 10.72
N GLU A 27 -5.83 51.70 10.71
CA GLU A 27 -6.25 50.79 9.65
C GLU A 27 -6.57 49.40 10.21
N GLN A 28 -7.84 48.99 10.16
CA GLN A 28 -8.14 47.59 9.95
C GLN A 28 -7.78 47.28 8.50
N HIS A 29 -6.57 46.81 8.26
CA HIS A 29 -6.23 46.19 6.98
C HIS A 29 -6.86 44.80 6.96
N PRO A 30 -7.91 44.53 6.16
CA PRO A 30 -8.33 43.17 5.96
C PRO A 30 -7.21 42.51 5.16
N ARG A 31 -6.40 41.64 5.79
CA ARG A 31 -5.64 40.62 5.06
C ARG A 31 -6.62 39.56 4.55
N GLY A 32 -7.55 39.98 3.69
CA GLY A 32 -8.00 39.12 2.62
C GLY A 32 -6.88 39.10 1.57
N ASP A 33 -6.85 38.06 0.75
CA ASP A 33 -6.09 38.02 -0.50
C ASP A 33 -4.67 37.45 -0.43
N GLN A 34 -4.38 36.55 0.51
CA GLN A 34 -3.22 35.69 0.38
C GLN A 34 -3.51 34.21 0.64
N GLU A 35 -4.53 33.64 -0.03
CA GLU A 35 -4.68 32.17 -0.07
C GLU A 35 -5.47 31.53 -1.25
N PRO A 36 -5.20 31.83 -2.55
CA PRO A 36 -5.68 30.96 -3.64
C PRO A 36 -4.60 30.00 -4.17
N ALA A 37 -3.34 30.46 -4.27
CA ALA A 37 -2.30 29.73 -5.00
C ALA A 37 -1.77 28.49 -4.23
N ALA A 38 -1.67 28.56 -2.90
CA ALA A 38 -1.17 27.47 -2.07
C ALA A 38 -2.11 26.25 -2.08
N ASP A 39 -3.42 26.50 -2.02
CA ASP A 39 -4.46 25.48 -2.07
C ASP A 39 -4.52 24.75 -3.41
N HIS A 40 -4.34 25.47 -4.52
CA HIS A 40 -4.33 24.86 -5.85
C HIS A 40 -3.10 23.95 -6.07
N VAL A 41 -1.91 24.36 -5.60
CA VAL A 41 -0.69 23.55 -5.71
C VAL A 41 -0.79 22.30 -4.84
N SER A 42 -1.30 22.42 -3.60
CA SER A 42 -1.44 21.29 -2.68
C SER A 42 -2.44 20.24 -3.19
N ARG A 43 -3.57 20.69 -3.76
CA ARG A 43 -4.55 19.79 -4.40
C ARG A 43 -4.00 19.12 -5.66
N GLY A 44 -3.25 19.85 -6.50
CA GLY A 44 -2.61 19.29 -7.69
C GLY A 44 -1.60 18.20 -7.36
N LEU A 45 -0.78 18.42 -6.34
CA LEU A 45 0.20 17.43 -5.85
C LEU A 45 -0.51 16.18 -5.31
N ALA A 46 -1.58 16.34 -4.52
CA ALA A 46 -2.36 15.23 -3.99
C ALA A 46 -3.00 14.36 -5.09
N VAL A 47 -3.56 15.00 -6.14
CA VAL A 47 -4.12 14.29 -7.30
C VAL A 47 -3.02 13.54 -8.06
N GLY A 48 -1.85 14.15 -8.27
CA GLY A 48 -0.71 13.51 -8.92
C GLY A 48 -0.23 12.26 -8.16
N HIS A 49 -0.12 12.34 -6.84
CA HIS A 49 0.23 11.19 -6.01
C HIS A 49 -0.80 10.06 -6.10
N PHE A 50 -2.09 10.39 -6.08
CA PHE A 50 -3.16 9.41 -6.21
C PHE A 50 -3.15 8.71 -7.57
N ILE A 51 -2.97 9.46 -8.67
CA ILE A 51 -2.85 8.87 -10.01
C ILE A 51 -1.63 7.94 -10.08
N ARG A 52 -0.48 8.37 -9.55
CA ARG A 52 0.72 7.53 -9.49
C ARG A 52 0.46 6.23 -8.72
N GLU A 53 -0.24 6.31 -7.59
CA GLU A 53 -0.62 5.15 -6.78
C GLU A 53 -1.48 4.17 -7.57
N LEU A 54 -2.51 4.66 -8.28
CA LEU A 54 -3.35 3.84 -9.15
C LEU A 54 -2.58 3.19 -10.32
N MET A 55 -1.64 3.92 -10.93
CA MET A 55 -0.79 3.36 -11.99
C MET A 55 0.12 2.25 -11.47
N VAL A 56 0.67 2.42 -10.27
CA VAL A 56 1.49 1.39 -9.60
C VAL A 56 0.64 0.16 -9.29
N GLU A 57 -0.56 0.32 -8.75
CA GLU A 57 -1.51 -0.78 -8.49
C GLU A 57 -1.84 -1.57 -9.77
N GLY A 58 -2.20 -0.88 -10.85
CA GLY A 58 -2.51 -1.53 -12.13
C GLY A 58 -1.30 -2.26 -12.73
N MET A 59 -0.12 -1.65 -12.72
CA MET A 59 1.11 -2.28 -13.23
C MET A 59 1.54 -3.48 -12.37
N ALA A 60 1.46 -3.36 -11.05
CA ALA A 60 1.76 -4.44 -10.13
C ALA A 60 0.83 -5.65 -10.33
N SER A 61 -0.49 -5.41 -10.43
CA SER A 61 -1.46 -6.46 -10.73
C SER A 61 -1.24 -7.09 -12.11
N PHE A 62 -0.89 -6.29 -13.11
CA PHE A 62 -0.54 -6.81 -14.44
C PHE A 62 0.66 -7.75 -14.39
N LEU A 63 1.78 -7.30 -13.80
CA LEU A 63 3.02 -8.09 -13.74
C LEU A 63 2.82 -9.39 -12.95
N LEU A 64 2.12 -9.32 -11.81
CA LEU A 64 1.83 -10.50 -11.00
C LEU A 64 1.03 -11.54 -11.79
N VAL A 65 -0.08 -11.15 -12.40
CA VAL A 65 -0.95 -12.08 -13.13
C VAL A 65 -0.28 -12.60 -14.40
N PHE A 66 0.45 -11.73 -15.11
CA PHE A 66 1.13 -12.11 -16.34
C PHE A 66 2.17 -13.21 -16.10
N TRP A 67 3.10 -13.00 -15.17
CA TRP A 67 4.16 -13.98 -14.90
C TRP A 67 3.63 -15.25 -14.25
N SER A 68 2.61 -15.14 -13.38
CA SER A 68 1.95 -16.31 -12.80
C SER A 68 1.26 -17.16 -13.88
N GLY A 69 0.53 -16.51 -14.80
CA GLY A 69 -0.13 -17.18 -15.91
C GLY A 69 0.85 -17.83 -16.88
N VAL A 70 1.96 -17.16 -17.23
CA VAL A 70 3.03 -17.75 -18.06
C VAL A 70 3.63 -18.98 -17.38
N ALA A 71 3.93 -18.91 -16.08
CA ALA A 71 4.51 -20.03 -15.35
C ALA A 71 3.56 -21.23 -15.29
N ALA A 72 2.29 -21.00 -14.96
CA ALA A 72 1.27 -22.05 -14.94
C ALA A 72 1.06 -22.67 -16.33
N LEU A 73 1.03 -21.88 -17.40
CA LEU A 73 0.93 -22.42 -18.76
C LEU A 73 2.20 -23.16 -19.21
N MET A 74 3.38 -22.75 -18.77
CA MET A 74 4.62 -23.49 -19.03
C MET A 74 4.64 -24.86 -18.33
N GLN A 75 4.00 -24.97 -17.17
CA GLN A 75 3.73 -26.26 -16.53
C GLN A 75 2.75 -27.08 -17.38
N GLU A 76 1.57 -26.55 -17.69
CA GLU A 76 0.50 -27.31 -18.36
C GLU A 76 0.86 -27.71 -19.80
N MET A 77 1.41 -26.79 -20.60
CA MET A 77 1.63 -27.00 -22.03
C MET A 77 2.91 -27.78 -22.33
N HIS A 78 3.95 -27.59 -21.52
CA HIS A 78 5.30 -28.06 -21.84
C HIS A 78 5.91 -28.94 -20.74
N GLY A 79 5.28 -29.07 -19.57
CA GLY A 79 5.84 -29.81 -18.44
C GLY A 79 7.20 -29.30 -17.98
N THR A 80 7.59 -28.08 -18.37
CA THR A 80 8.94 -27.53 -18.14
C THR A 80 9.08 -26.98 -16.73
N LEU A 81 7.98 -26.52 -16.15
CA LEU A 81 7.89 -26.11 -14.75
C LEU A 81 7.05 -27.10 -13.97
N SER A 82 7.44 -27.34 -12.71
CA SER A 82 6.62 -28.04 -11.72
C SER A 82 5.84 -27.04 -10.87
N PHE A 83 4.81 -27.50 -10.17
CA PHE A 83 3.97 -26.65 -9.32
C PHE A 83 4.76 -25.83 -8.28
N PRO A 84 5.78 -26.39 -7.59
CA PRO A 84 6.66 -25.60 -6.72
C PRO A 84 7.41 -24.48 -7.45
N MET A 85 7.80 -24.69 -8.71
CA MET A 85 8.46 -23.66 -9.52
C MET A 85 7.48 -22.57 -9.95
N VAL A 86 6.21 -22.90 -10.23
CA VAL A 86 5.16 -21.90 -10.45
C VAL A 86 5.02 -21.03 -9.20
N CYS A 87 4.89 -21.64 -8.02
CA CYS A 87 4.82 -20.92 -6.74
C CYS A 87 6.04 -20.01 -6.49
N LEU A 88 7.24 -20.48 -6.86
CA LEU A 88 8.47 -19.69 -6.79
C LEU A 88 8.44 -18.48 -7.72
N VAL A 89 7.95 -18.63 -8.96
CA VAL A 89 7.80 -17.50 -9.89
C VAL A 89 6.83 -16.46 -9.33
N VAL A 90 5.69 -16.90 -8.76
CA VAL A 90 4.75 -15.98 -8.11
C VAL A 90 5.43 -15.25 -6.94
N ALA A 91 6.14 -15.98 -6.07
CA ALA A 91 6.85 -15.42 -4.92
C ALA A 91 7.87 -14.34 -5.32
N LEU A 92 8.71 -14.66 -6.32
CA LEU A 92 9.73 -13.75 -6.82
C LEU A 92 9.12 -12.54 -7.54
N THR A 93 8.00 -12.72 -8.24
CA THR A 93 7.29 -11.62 -8.91
C THR A 93 6.74 -10.64 -7.88
N VAL A 94 6.09 -11.13 -6.82
CA VAL A 94 5.60 -10.29 -5.71
C VAL A 94 6.75 -9.53 -5.05
N GLY A 95 7.84 -10.24 -4.71
CA GLY A 95 9.01 -9.62 -4.11
C GLY A 95 9.64 -8.56 -5.01
N PHE A 96 9.78 -8.84 -6.31
CA PHE A 96 10.32 -7.90 -7.29
C PHE A 96 9.46 -6.63 -7.40
N VAL A 97 8.14 -6.79 -7.56
CA VAL A 97 7.20 -5.67 -7.66
C VAL A 97 7.30 -4.78 -6.43
N LEU A 98 7.25 -5.35 -5.22
CA LEU A 98 7.30 -4.58 -3.99
C LEU A 98 8.65 -3.87 -3.77
N CYS A 99 9.76 -4.50 -4.20
CA CYS A 99 11.09 -3.92 -4.08
C CYS A 99 11.36 -2.80 -5.11
N TRP A 100 10.85 -2.91 -6.33
CA TRP A 100 11.22 -2.03 -7.45
C TRP A 100 10.16 -1.00 -7.84
N LEU A 101 8.87 -1.37 -7.83
CA LEU A 101 7.78 -0.44 -8.13
C LEU A 101 7.36 0.37 -6.90
N GLY A 102 7.59 -0.19 -5.71
CA GLY A 102 7.24 0.40 -4.42
C GLY A 102 6.02 -0.27 -3.78
N PRO A 103 5.48 0.33 -2.70
CA PRO A 103 4.37 -0.25 -1.97
C PRO A 103 3.11 -0.28 -2.85
N ALA A 104 2.50 -1.46 -2.94
CA ALA A 104 1.28 -1.70 -3.70
C ALA A 104 0.52 -2.85 -3.05
N HIS A 105 -0.81 -2.82 -3.12
CA HIS A 105 -1.66 -3.91 -2.68
C HIS A 105 -1.81 -4.98 -3.75
N PHE A 106 -2.00 -4.55 -5.01
CA PHE A 106 -2.24 -5.35 -6.22
C PHE A 106 -3.24 -6.51 -6.05
N ASN A 107 -4.09 -6.41 -5.04
CA ASN A 107 -5.01 -7.43 -4.57
C ASN A 107 -6.24 -6.75 -3.93
N PRO A 108 -7.45 -6.99 -4.45
CA PRO A 108 -8.68 -6.41 -3.92
C PRO A 108 -8.94 -6.77 -2.44
N ALA A 109 -8.64 -8.00 -2.01
CA ALA A 109 -8.83 -8.44 -0.63
C ALA A 109 -7.86 -7.74 0.34
N VAL A 110 -6.60 -7.58 -0.05
CA VAL A 110 -5.61 -6.79 0.73
C VAL A 110 -6.06 -5.34 0.83
N THR A 111 -6.48 -4.74 -0.28
CA THR A 111 -6.96 -3.35 -0.34
C THR A 111 -8.20 -3.14 0.54
N ALA A 112 -9.17 -4.05 0.47
CA ALA A 112 -10.36 -4.02 1.30
C ALA A 112 -10.01 -4.16 2.79
N THR A 113 -9.02 -4.99 3.11
CA THR A 113 -8.52 -5.14 4.48
C THR A 113 -7.90 -3.84 4.99
N PHE A 114 -7.06 -3.19 4.19
CA PHE A 114 -6.50 -1.88 4.53
C PHE A 114 -7.59 -0.81 4.73
N ALA A 115 -8.66 -0.83 3.93
CA ALA A 115 -9.81 0.05 4.14
C ALA A 115 -10.57 -0.27 5.44
N ALA A 116 -10.78 -1.56 5.74
CA ALA A 116 -11.47 -2.01 6.94
C ALA A 116 -10.72 -1.63 8.24
N PHE A 117 -9.39 -1.64 8.22
CA PHE A 117 -8.55 -1.21 9.35
C PHE A 117 -8.24 0.29 9.37
N GLY A 118 -8.79 1.07 8.43
CA GLY A 118 -8.62 2.54 8.39
C GLY A 118 -7.29 3.02 7.83
N TYR A 119 -6.47 2.15 7.25
CA TYR A 119 -5.23 2.52 6.54
C TYR A 119 -5.49 3.10 5.15
N LEU A 120 -6.66 2.83 4.56
CA LEU A 120 -7.10 3.37 3.28
C LEU A 120 -8.50 3.98 3.42
N SER A 121 -8.72 5.14 2.78
CA SER A 121 -10.06 5.72 2.71
C SER A 121 -11.00 4.82 1.88
N TRP A 122 -12.20 4.55 2.41
CA TRP A 122 -13.23 3.80 1.69
C TRP A 122 -13.59 4.39 0.32
N ALA A 123 -13.45 5.70 0.13
CA ALA A 123 -13.68 6.35 -1.17
C ALA A 123 -12.62 5.97 -2.22
N LYS A 124 -11.39 5.61 -1.81
CA LYS A 124 -10.32 5.16 -2.70
C LYS A 124 -10.48 3.69 -3.12
N LEU A 125 -11.05 2.86 -2.25
CA LEU A 125 -11.22 1.42 -2.46
C LEU A 125 -11.76 1.04 -3.86
N PRO A 126 -12.87 1.59 -4.36
CA PRO A 126 -13.39 1.20 -5.68
C PRO A 126 -12.41 1.51 -6.81
N PHE A 127 -11.66 2.61 -6.74
CA PHE A 127 -10.68 2.96 -7.77
C PHE A 127 -9.52 1.97 -7.81
N TYR A 128 -9.02 1.53 -6.64
CA TYR A 128 -7.96 0.53 -6.55
C TYR A 128 -8.42 -0.79 -7.12
N VAL A 129 -9.60 -1.27 -6.71
CA VAL A 129 -10.15 -2.53 -7.20
C VAL A 129 -10.32 -2.48 -8.72
N MET A 130 -10.81 -1.36 -9.28
CA MET A 130 -10.96 -1.21 -10.73
C MET A 130 -9.63 -1.29 -11.47
N VAL A 131 -8.57 -0.59 -11.02
CA VAL A 131 -7.27 -0.63 -11.71
C VAL A 131 -6.55 -1.97 -11.53
N GLN A 132 -6.71 -2.63 -10.38
CA GLN A 132 -6.17 -3.97 -10.13
C GLN A 132 -6.82 -4.98 -11.07
N LEU A 133 -8.16 -4.98 -11.16
CA LEU A 133 -8.89 -5.85 -12.09
C LEU A 133 -8.56 -5.54 -13.54
N ALA A 134 -8.46 -4.27 -13.93
CA ALA A 134 -8.07 -3.88 -15.28
C ALA A 134 -6.66 -4.40 -15.63
N GLY A 135 -5.70 -4.24 -14.72
CA GLY A 135 -4.34 -4.77 -14.88
C GLY A 135 -4.32 -6.29 -15.02
N SER A 136 -5.07 -7.01 -14.17
CA SER A 136 -5.21 -8.47 -14.25
C SER A 136 -5.86 -8.95 -15.55
N VAL A 137 -6.92 -8.27 -16.01
CA VAL A 137 -7.57 -8.60 -17.30
C VAL A 137 -6.61 -8.37 -18.47
N LEU A 138 -5.90 -7.25 -18.49
CA LEU A 138 -4.89 -6.96 -19.52
C LEU A 138 -3.77 -8.00 -19.52
N ALA A 139 -3.34 -8.46 -18.34
CA ALA A 139 -2.37 -9.55 -18.22
C ALA A 139 -2.91 -10.85 -18.82
N CYS A 140 -4.12 -11.27 -18.46
CA CYS A 140 -4.76 -12.45 -19.05
C CYS A 140 -4.86 -12.34 -20.58
N LEU A 141 -5.29 -11.19 -21.12
CA LEU A 141 -5.34 -10.97 -22.56
C LEU A 141 -3.96 -11.09 -23.22
N SER A 142 -2.92 -10.56 -22.56
CA SER A 142 -1.55 -10.61 -23.05
C SER A 142 -0.99 -12.03 -23.06
N VAL A 143 -1.21 -12.78 -21.97
CA VAL A 143 -0.84 -14.20 -21.87
C VAL A 143 -1.53 -15.02 -22.94
N ASN A 144 -2.85 -14.85 -23.13
CA ASN A 144 -3.60 -15.56 -24.16
C ASN A 144 -3.13 -15.20 -25.58
N GLY A 145 -2.81 -13.93 -25.83
CA GLY A 145 -2.30 -13.47 -27.13
C GLY A 145 -0.92 -14.05 -27.48
N VAL A 146 -0.02 -14.13 -26.49
CA VAL A 146 1.36 -14.61 -26.67
C VAL A 146 1.42 -16.14 -26.69
N MET A 147 0.78 -16.81 -25.73
CA MET A 147 0.93 -18.26 -25.52
C MET A 147 -0.11 -19.09 -26.27
N ARG A 148 -1.27 -18.50 -26.60
CA ARG A 148 -2.38 -19.15 -27.31
C ARG A 148 -2.74 -20.53 -26.73
N PRO A 149 -3.02 -20.62 -25.42
CA PRO A 149 -3.40 -21.89 -24.80
C PRO A 149 -4.68 -22.45 -25.43
N ARG A 150 -4.82 -23.77 -25.46
CA ARG A 150 -6.08 -24.45 -25.80
C ARG A 150 -7.05 -24.32 -24.63
N GLU A 151 -8.34 -24.49 -24.89
CA GLU A 151 -9.39 -24.37 -23.86
C GLU A 151 -9.23 -25.37 -22.69
N GLU A 152 -8.52 -26.48 -22.92
CA GLU A 152 -8.19 -27.48 -21.90
C GLU A 152 -7.09 -27.02 -20.92
N HIS A 153 -6.27 -26.02 -21.27
CA HIS A 153 -5.18 -25.53 -20.43
C HIS A 153 -5.66 -24.35 -19.58
N PHE A 154 -6.26 -24.66 -18.44
CA PHE A 154 -6.67 -23.68 -17.44
C PHE A 154 -5.52 -23.35 -16.49
N TYR A 155 -5.17 -22.07 -16.39
CA TYR A 155 -4.07 -21.57 -15.55
C TYR A 155 -4.56 -20.76 -14.33
N GLY A 156 -5.86 -20.78 -14.07
CA GLY A 156 -6.45 -20.23 -12.85
C GLY A 156 -6.46 -21.25 -11.71
N THR A 157 -6.80 -20.82 -10.50
CA THR A 157 -7.01 -21.72 -9.37
C THR A 157 -8.40 -22.36 -9.46
N ALA A 158 -8.46 -23.68 -9.26
CA ALA A 158 -9.71 -24.43 -9.23
C ALA A 158 -9.85 -25.15 -7.87
N PRO A 159 -11.02 -25.08 -7.22
CA PRO A 159 -11.22 -25.80 -5.97
C PRO A 159 -11.22 -27.31 -6.19
N MET A 160 -10.79 -28.06 -5.18
CA MET A 160 -10.83 -29.52 -5.23
C MET A 160 -12.27 -30.03 -5.47
N PRO A 161 -12.48 -30.92 -6.45
CA PRO A 161 -13.80 -31.49 -6.71
C PRO A 161 -14.42 -32.13 -5.44
N GLY A 162 -15.71 -31.87 -5.23
CA GLY A 162 -16.47 -32.44 -4.11
C GLY A 162 -16.31 -31.76 -2.75
N HIS A 163 -15.46 -30.73 -2.62
CA HIS A 163 -15.20 -30.05 -1.34
C HIS A 163 -15.28 -28.52 -1.49
N THR A 164 -16.40 -27.90 -1.08
CA THR A 164 -16.55 -26.43 -1.18
C THR A 164 -16.04 -25.68 0.07
N ARG A 165 -16.22 -26.25 1.26
CA ARG A 165 -15.91 -25.55 2.53
C ARG A 165 -14.42 -25.50 2.83
N LEU A 166 -13.70 -26.60 2.56
CA LEU A 166 -12.28 -26.73 2.85
C LEU A 166 -11.41 -25.71 2.07
N PRO A 167 -11.49 -25.62 0.72
CA PRO A 167 -10.66 -24.66 -0.02
C PRO A 167 -10.98 -23.21 0.37
N PHE A 168 -12.25 -22.89 0.64
CA PHE A 168 -12.63 -21.58 1.14
C PHE A 168 -11.95 -21.23 2.48
N LEU A 169 -11.94 -22.15 3.44
CA LEU A 169 -11.30 -21.94 4.75
C LEU A 169 -9.78 -21.84 4.63
N LEU A 170 -9.16 -22.63 3.73
CA LEU A 170 -7.72 -22.56 3.48
C LEU A 170 -7.33 -21.22 2.84
N GLU A 171 -8.09 -20.73 1.87
CA GLU A 171 -7.84 -19.42 1.23
C GLU A 171 -8.05 -18.25 2.21
N LEU A 172 -9.07 -18.34 3.07
CA LEU A 172 -9.31 -17.36 4.13
C LEU A 172 -8.14 -17.35 5.13
N LEU A 173 -7.68 -18.53 5.57
CA LEU A 173 -6.56 -18.65 6.50
C LEU A 173 -5.25 -18.18 5.87
N ALA A 174 -4.99 -18.55 4.62
CA ALA A 174 -3.82 -18.10 3.88
C ALA A 174 -3.80 -16.58 3.74
N SER A 175 -4.94 -15.97 3.38
CA SER A 175 -5.09 -14.52 3.32
C SER A 175 -4.86 -13.85 4.67
N ALA A 176 -5.33 -14.45 5.77
CA ALA A 176 -5.09 -13.94 7.12
C ALA A 176 -3.59 -13.99 7.50
N VAL A 177 -2.92 -15.10 7.19
CA VAL A 177 -1.46 -15.24 7.42
C VAL A 177 -0.69 -14.22 6.56
N LEU A 178 -1.06 -14.05 5.29
CA LEU A 178 -0.48 -13.05 4.41
C LEU A 178 -0.62 -11.63 4.99
N MET A 179 -1.81 -11.28 5.51
CA MET A 179 -2.02 -9.97 6.14
C MET A 179 -1.17 -9.76 7.39
N ILE A 180 -0.93 -10.80 8.20
CA ILE A 180 0.00 -10.73 9.33
C ILE A 180 1.42 -10.42 8.83
N VAL A 181 1.88 -11.11 7.78
CA VAL A 181 3.21 -10.89 7.18
C VAL A 181 3.33 -9.49 6.59
N ILE A 182 2.30 -9.00 5.90
CA ILE A 182 2.27 -7.62 5.36
C ILE A 182 2.37 -6.61 6.51
N ALA A 183 1.59 -6.80 7.58
CA ALA A 183 1.60 -5.89 8.72
C ALA A 183 2.94 -5.89 9.47
N THR A 184 3.60 -7.04 9.61
CA THR A 184 4.94 -7.11 10.23
C THR A 184 6.00 -6.48 9.34
N ALA A 185 5.97 -6.77 8.03
CA ALA A 185 6.87 -6.19 7.04
C ALA A 185 6.75 -4.65 6.98
N ALA A 186 5.52 -4.12 7.06
CA ALA A 186 5.26 -2.68 7.06
C ALA A 186 5.82 -1.94 8.28
N ARG A 187 6.08 -2.64 9.39
CA ARG A 187 6.74 -2.07 10.59
C ARG A 187 8.27 -2.17 10.55
N GLY A 188 8.81 -2.94 9.61
CA GLY A 188 10.26 -3.10 9.46
C GLY A 188 10.91 -1.85 8.88
N SER A 189 12.20 -1.64 9.19
CA SER A 189 12.99 -0.54 8.63
C SER A 189 13.58 -0.84 7.24
N ASN A 190 13.49 -2.10 6.78
CA ASN A 190 14.05 -2.53 5.50
C ASN A 190 12.94 -2.91 4.51
N PRO A 191 12.58 -2.02 3.57
CA PRO A 191 11.49 -2.26 2.61
C PRO A 191 11.78 -3.44 1.67
N THR A 192 13.04 -3.65 1.30
CA THR A 192 13.45 -4.77 0.44
C THR A 192 13.24 -6.12 1.13
N ALA A 193 13.63 -6.21 2.40
CA ALA A 193 13.38 -7.41 3.21
C ALA A 193 11.88 -7.66 3.40
N GLY A 194 11.10 -6.59 3.61
CA GLY A 194 9.65 -6.65 3.70
C GLY A 194 8.99 -7.19 2.43
N GLY A 195 9.36 -6.65 1.26
CA GLY A 195 8.87 -7.12 -0.04
C GLY A 195 9.20 -8.59 -0.29
N LEU A 196 10.43 -9.01 -0.01
CA LEU A 196 10.85 -10.41 -0.16
C LEU A 196 10.12 -11.34 0.82
N ALA A 197 9.87 -10.91 2.06
CA ALA A 197 9.12 -11.68 3.05
C ALA A 197 7.66 -11.88 2.61
N ILE A 198 7.02 -10.84 2.06
CA ILE A 198 5.67 -10.94 1.51
C ILE A 198 5.65 -11.90 0.32
N GLY A 199 6.61 -11.78 -0.60
CA GLY A 199 6.73 -12.72 -1.72
C GLY A 199 6.92 -14.18 -1.28
N ALA A 200 7.82 -14.42 -0.33
CA ALA A 200 8.06 -15.74 0.24
C ALA A 200 6.80 -16.33 0.91
N ALA A 201 6.02 -15.50 1.62
CA ALA A 201 4.76 -15.92 2.20
C ALA A 201 3.74 -16.31 1.11
N VAL A 202 3.57 -15.51 0.06
CA VAL A 202 2.67 -15.85 -1.06
C VAL A 202 3.04 -17.19 -1.70
N GLY A 203 4.33 -17.40 -2.02
CA GLY A 203 4.78 -18.67 -2.61
C GLY A 203 4.61 -19.86 -1.69
N THR A 204 4.91 -19.70 -0.40
CA THR A 204 4.77 -20.79 0.59
C THR A 204 3.31 -21.15 0.79
N LEU A 205 2.43 -20.16 0.92
CA LEU A 205 1.00 -20.39 1.06
C LEU A 205 0.42 -21.06 -0.19
N GLY A 206 0.77 -20.56 -1.38
CA GLY A 206 0.37 -21.18 -2.65
C GLY A 206 0.81 -22.63 -2.77
N LEU A 207 2.04 -22.95 -2.35
CA LEU A 207 2.55 -24.33 -2.36
C LEU A 207 1.76 -25.27 -1.43
N ILE A 208 1.19 -24.75 -0.34
CA ILE A 208 0.46 -25.54 0.65
C ILE A 208 -1.00 -25.75 0.24
N ILE A 209 -1.64 -24.72 -0.34
CA ILE A 209 -3.10 -24.71 -0.56
C ILE A 209 -3.51 -24.96 -2.02
N GLY A 210 -2.60 -24.75 -2.98
CA GLY A 210 -2.91 -24.84 -4.41
C GLY A 210 -2.75 -26.23 -5.01
#